data_AF-A0A949J7T4-F1
#
_entry.id   AF-A0A949J7T4-F1
#
_cell.length_a   1.000
_cell.length_b   1.000
_cell.length_c   1.000
_cell.angle_alpha   90.00
_cell.angle_beta   90.00
_cell.angle_gamma   90.00
#
_symmetry.space_group_name_H-M   'P 1'
#
loop_
_entity.id
_entity.type
_entity.pdbx_description
1 polymer ?
#
loop_
_entity_poly.entity_id
_entity_poly.type
_entity_poly.pdbx_seq_one_letter_code
_entity_poly.pdbx_strand_id
1 'polypeptide(L)'
;MMNENRDELDVLAVDRSLKKIAKGGMLIFTGTFIGMIIQMLNRIIIVRSLSRADYGLISLGLVFFSITTSLSQSGFSQSIPRFLGYHRGKDDPERIKGVIHSSFEIGLSLAVILTVILIILSGSIERFYEMDGLSIVIILFALGIPFHNLFTIVTHVFRGFDDAKPSVYFTNILPGGMRIFLLLAVVLLSASLMNILVAYVSAIAGTAVLAGLYFMRKKSTLIQDGASISMRKELITFSLPLFGTVVLAQLMKWTDVLMLGYFTSADVVGLYNGAIPICSYIPIFLSSTGFIFIPVLSMLYSKGQLSEMKKTYSIITKWTFSVTLPLFL
;
A
#
# COMPACT_ATOMS: atom_id res chain seq x y z
N MET A 1 -20.50 42.22 13.48
CA MET A 1 -20.04 42.41 12.08
C MET A 1 -18.63 41.88 11.78
N MET A 2 -17.54 42.25 12.47
CA MET A 2 -16.20 41.68 12.16
C MET A 2 -15.96 40.24 12.68
N ASN A 3 -16.66 39.81 13.73
CA ASN A 3 -16.58 38.44 14.27
C ASN A 3 -17.44 37.42 13.49
N GLU A 4 -18.66 37.78 13.09
CA GLU A 4 -19.55 36.88 12.33
C GLU A 4 -18.95 36.47 10.97
N ASN A 5 -18.28 37.40 10.28
CA ASN A 5 -17.58 37.08 9.02
C ASN A 5 -16.37 36.15 9.21
N ARG A 6 -15.71 36.19 10.38
CA ARG A 6 -14.60 35.26 10.70
C ARG A 6 -15.13 33.86 11.00
N ASP A 7 -16.20 33.77 11.78
CA ASP A 7 -16.86 32.50 12.09
C ASP A 7 -17.45 31.85 10.83
N GLU A 8 -18.04 32.61 9.92
CA GLU A 8 -18.52 32.09 8.62
C GLU A 8 -17.38 31.60 7.72
N LEU A 9 -16.26 32.33 7.65
CA LEU A 9 -15.08 31.93 6.87
C LEU A 9 -14.46 30.64 7.40
N ASP A 10 -14.37 30.49 8.72
CA ASP A 10 -13.86 29.28 9.37
C ASP A 10 -14.81 28.09 9.18
N VAL A 11 -16.13 28.30 9.26
CA VAL A 11 -17.14 27.26 8.98
C VAL A 11 -17.08 26.78 7.53
N LEU A 12 -16.91 27.70 6.57
CA LEU A 12 -16.78 27.37 5.14
C LEU A 12 -15.43 26.69 4.82
N ALA A 13 -14.36 27.00 5.56
CA ALA A 13 -13.06 26.34 5.42
C ALA A 13 -13.11 24.90 5.95
N VAL A 14 -13.79 24.68 7.08
CA VAL A 14 -14.01 23.36 7.66
C VAL A 14 -14.88 22.50 6.74
N ASP A 15 -16.01 23.01 6.23
CA ASP A 15 -16.90 22.26 5.34
C ASP A 15 -16.23 21.86 4.01
N ARG A 16 -15.42 22.76 3.43
CA ARG A 16 -14.59 22.44 2.26
C ARG A 16 -13.57 21.35 2.54
N SER A 17 -12.92 21.40 3.71
CA SER A 17 -11.94 20.40 4.14
C SER A 17 -12.59 19.02 4.30
N LEU A 18 -13.76 18.96 4.92
CA LEU A 18 -14.54 17.73 5.07
C LEU A 18 -14.97 17.12 3.74
N LYS A 19 -15.52 17.94 2.86
CA LYS A 19 -15.97 17.49 1.53
C LYS A 19 -14.78 16.95 0.72
N LYS A 20 -13.61 17.59 0.84
CA LYS A 20 -12.35 17.12 0.23
C LYS A 20 -11.93 15.77 0.81
N ILE A 21 -11.98 15.60 2.13
CA ILE A 21 -11.62 14.33 2.78
C ILE A 21 -12.63 13.25 2.41
N ALA A 22 -13.94 13.47 2.56
CA ALA A 22 -14.97 12.50 2.20
C ALA A 22 -14.85 12.01 0.73
N LYS A 23 -14.61 12.94 -0.21
CA LYS A 23 -14.37 12.58 -1.62
C LYS A 23 -13.08 11.77 -1.81
N GLY A 24 -12.00 12.13 -1.10
CA GLY A 24 -10.75 11.37 -1.10
C GLY A 24 -10.93 9.95 -0.53
N GLY A 25 -11.72 9.81 0.52
CA GLY A 25 -12.04 8.54 1.16
C GLY A 25 -12.85 7.62 0.28
N MET A 26 -13.92 8.15 -0.30
CA MET A 26 -14.75 7.41 -1.25
C MET A 26 -13.92 6.95 -2.47
N LEU A 27 -13.00 7.79 -2.95
CA LEU A 27 -12.08 7.43 -4.02
C LEU A 27 -11.14 6.28 -3.61
N ILE A 28 -10.50 6.36 -2.43
CA ILE A 28 -9.62 5.32 -1.91
C ILE A 28 -10.39 4.02 -1.70
N PHE A 29 -11.60 4.08 -1.12
CA PHE A 29 -12.46 2.93 -0.90
C PHE A 29 -12.82 2.23 -2.21
N THR A 30 -13.40 2.97 -3.16
CA THR A 30 -13.81 2.44 -4.46
C THR A 30 -12.62 1.86 -5.21
N GLY A 31 -11.48 2.57 -5.19
CA GLY A 31 -10.24 2.12 -5.79
C GLY A 31 -9.71 0.82 -5.18
N THR A 32 -9.77 0.70 -3.84
CA THR A 32 -9.34 -0.50 -3.12
C THR A 32 -10.25 -1.69 -3.44
N PHE A 33 -11.57 -1.46 -3.47
CA PHE A 33 -12.54 -2.49 -3.83
C PHE A 33 -12.34 -3.01 -5.26
N ILE A 34 -12.17 -2.10 -6.23
CA ILE A 34 -11.81 -2.46 -7.61
C ILE A 34 -10.48 -3.24 -7.65
N GLY A 35 -9.48 -2.78 -6.89
CA GLY A 35 -8.20 -3.46 -6.76
C GLY A 35 -8.33 -4.89 -6.23
N MET A 36 -9.21 -5.13 -5.25
CA MET A 36 -9.49 -6.47 -4.74
C MET A 36 -10.08 -7.39 -5.81
N ILE A 37 -11.05 -6.91 -6.59
CA ILE A 37 -11.62 -7.66 -7.71
C ILE A 37 -10.53 -8.00 -8.74
N ILE A 38 -9.70 -7.02 -9.11
CA ILE A 38 -8.58 -7.22 -10.03
C ILE A 38 -7.59 -8.27 -9.49
N GLN A 39 -7.27 -8.24 -8.19
CA GLN A 39 -6.37 -9.21 -7.57
C GLN A 39 -6.99 -10.62 -7.54
N MET A 40 -8.30 -10.72 -7.29
CA MET A 40 -9.03 -11.98 -7.38
C MET A 40 -8.98 -12.56 -8.80
N LEU A 41 -9.21 -11.73 -9.82
CA LEU A 41 -9.11 -12.14 -11.22
C LEU A 41 -7.70 -12.61 -11.58
N ASN A 42 -6.66 -11.88 -11.16
CA ASN A 42 -5.27 -12.32 -11.33
C ASN A 42 -5.05 -13.70 -10.71
N ARG A 43 -5.56 -13.94 -9.49
CA ARG A 43 -5.44 -15.25 -8.82
C ARG A 43 -6.13 -16.36 -9.62
N ILE A 44 -7.34 -16.11 -10.13
CA ILE A 44 -8.10 -17.09 -10.92
C ILE A 44 -7.34 -17.44 -12.21
N ILE A 45 -6.81 -16.45 -12.93
CA ILE A 45 -6.05 -16.67 -14.17
C ILE A 45 -4.83 -17.54 -13.89
N ILE A 46 -4.04 -17.21 -12.87
CA ILE A 46 -2.82 -17.96 -12.53
C ILE A 46 -3.17 -19.41 -12.14
N VAL A 47 -4.16 -19.60 -11.26
CA VAL A 47 -4.57 -20.95 -10.80
C VAL A 47 -5.10 -21.82 -11.94
N ARG A 48 -5.78 -21.24 -12.93
CA ARG A 48 -6.29 -21.98 -14.10
C ARG A 48 -5.22 -22.25 -15.17
N SER A 49 -4.14 -21.49 -15.18
CA SER A 49 -3.11 -21.55 -16.23
C SER A 49 -1.90 -22.38 -15.85
N LEU A 50 -1.74 -22.74 -14.57
CA LEU A 50 -0.56 -23.40 -14.04
C LEU A 50 -0.91 -24.70 -13.31
N SER A 51 0.09 -25.57 -13.17
CA SER A 51 0.01 -26.71 -12.28
C SER A 51 -0.09 -26.26 -10.82
N ARG A 52 -0.59 -27.14 -9.95
CA ARG A 52 -0.65 -26.87 -8.50
C ARG A 52 0.73 -26.63 -7.90
N ALA A 53 1.77 -27.30 -8.41
CA ALA A 53 3.15 -27.15 -7.96
C ALA A 53 3.71 -25.76 -8.31
N ASP A 54 3.54 -25.33 -9.57
CA ASP A 54 3.98 -24.01 -10.04
C ASP A 54 3.28 -22.88 -9.29
N TYR A 55 1.98 -23.05 -9.02
CA TYR A 55 1.22 -22.11 -8.20
C TYR A 55 1.76 -22.01 -6.76
N GLY A 56 2.21 -23.13 -6.19
CA GLY A 56 2.89 -23.19 -4.90
C GLY A 56 4.17 -22.36 -4.89
N LEU A 57 5.03 -22.55 -5.90
CA LEU A 57 6.26 -21.77 -6.07
C LEU A 57 5.98 -20.26 -6.18
N ILE A 58 5.03 -19.87 -7.03
CA ILE A 58 4.61 -18.46 -7.16
C ILE A 58 4.10 -17.90 -5.84
N SER A 59 3.26 -18.64 -5.12
CA SER A 59 2.68 -18.20 -3.86
C SER A 59 3.77 -17.94 -2.81
N LEU A 60 4.75 -18.84 -2.70
CA LEU A 60 5.88 -18.68 -1.79
C LEU A 60 6.79 -17.53 -2.20
N GLY A 61 7.07 -17.38 -3.49
CA GLY A 61 7.81 -16.23 -4.03
C GLY A 61 7.12 -14.89 -3.73
N LEU A 62 5.79 -14.83 -3.84
CA LEU A 62 4.99 -13.65 -3.50
C LEU A 62 5.03 -13.31 -2.00
N VAL A 63 5.15 -14.31 -1.12
CA VAL A 63 5.37 -14.07 0.32
C VAL A 63 6.69 -13.33 0.49
N PHE A 64 7.81 -13.86 0.00
CA PHE A 64 9.11 -13.19 0.10
C PHE A 64 9.11 -11.79 -0.52
N PHE A 65 8.52 -11.64 -1.70
CA PHE A 65 8.32 -10.33 -2.32
C PHE A 65 7.57 -9.35 -1.41
N SER A 66 6.47 -9.80 -0.80
CA SER A 66 5.63 -8.97 0.08
C SER A 66 6.36 -8.58 1.36
N ILE A 67 7.13 -9.51 1.95
CA ILE A 67 7.96 -9.23 3.13
C ILE A 67 8.97 -8.14 2.79
N THR A 68 9.73 -8.34 1.71
CA THR A 68 10.84 -7.45 1.37
C THR A 68 10.36 -6.08 0.92
N THR A 69 9.26 -5.99 0.18
CA THR A 69 8.64 -4.71 -0.19
C THR A 69 8.02 -3.99 1.01
N SER A 70 7.42 -4.73 1.95
CA SER A 70 6.92 -4.13 3.20
C SER A 70 8.07 -3.54 4.02
N LEU A 71 9.20 -4.24 4.13
CA LEU A 71 10.40 -3.74 4.81
C LEU A 71 11.00 -2.53 4.09
N SER A 72 11.06 -2.53 2.74
CA SER A 72 11.62 -1.40 1.98
C SER A 72 10.79 -0.12 2.08
N GLN A 73 9.50 -0.25 2.36
CA GLN A 73 8.54 0.87 2.46
C GLN A 73 8.28 1.32 3.91
N SER A 74 8.71 0.51 4.86
CA SER A 74 8.43 0.72 6.28
C SER A 74 8.96 2.07 6.75
N GLY A 75 8.09 2.85 7.42
CA GLY A 75 8.35 4.22 7.84
C GLY A 75 8.17 5.28 6.75
N PHE A 76 8.52 5.01 5.48
CA PHE A 76 8.34 5.96 4.36
C PHE A 76 6.88 6.26 4.03
N SER A 77 6.00 5.26 4.18
CA SER A 77 4.57 5.42 3.96
C SER A 77 3.91 6.47 4.87
N GLN A 78 4.54 6.80 6.00
CA GLN A 78 4.09 7.82 6.95
C GLN A 78 5.00 9.05 6.99
N SER A 79 6.32 8.88 6.85
CA SER A 79 7.28 9.97 6.94
C SER A 79 7.16 10.95 5.78
N ILE A 80 7.05 10.44 4.54
CA ILE A 80 6.98 11.28 3.33
C ILE A 80 5.76 12.20 3.36
N PRO A 81 4.52 11.70 3.54
CA PRO A 81 3.35 12.58 3.58
C PRO A 81 3.40 13.59 4.73
N ARG A 82 3.93 13.18 5.90
CA ARG A 82 4.06 14.04 7.06
C ARG A 82 5.01 15.21 6.80
N PHE A 83 6.23 14.95 6.36
CA PHE A 83 7.22 16.01 6.13
C PHE A 83 6.83 16.90 4.95
N LEU A 84 6.27 16.34 3.88
CA LEU A 84 5.75 17.15 2.77
C LEU A 84 4.61 18.06 3.21
N GLY A 85 3.63 17.52 3.96
CA GLY A 85 2.53 18.31 4.50
C GLY A 85 3.02 19.44 5.43
N TYR A 86 3.99 19.14 6.30
CA TYR A 86 4.58 20.10 7.23
C TYR A 86 5.35 21.24 6.52
N HIS A 87 6.25 20.91 5.58
CA HIS A 87 7.03 21.92 4.86
C HIS A 87 6.21 22.71 3.85
N ARG A 88 5.16 22.10 3.28
CA ARG A 88 4.17 22.82 2.47
C ARG A 88 3.38 23.83 3.30
N GLY A 89 2.99 23.48 4.52
CA GLY A 89 2.32 24.42 5.43
C GLY A 89 3.23 25.56 5.93
N LYS A 90 4.55 25.45 5.74
CA LYS A 90 5.54 26.48 6.06
C LYS A 90 6.07 27.23 4.83
N ASP A 91 5.54 26.94 3.64
CA ASP A 91 6.01 27.48 2.36
C ASP A 91 7.55 27.36 2.20
N ASP A 92 8.11 26.19 2.55
CA ASP A 92 9.56 25.87 2.51
C ASP A 92 9.87 24.96 1.29
N PRO A 93 9.98 25.52 0.06
CA PRO A 93 10.14 24.74 -1.17
C PRO A 93 11.46 23.96 -1.24
N GLU A 94 12.53 24.47 -0.62
CA GLU A 94 13.85 23.84 -0.60
C GLU A 94 13.81 22.51 0.16
N ARG A 95 13.11 22.47 1.31
CA ARG A 95 12.90 21.23 2.05
C ARG A 95 11.88 20.31 1.42
N ILE A 96 10.84 20.83 0.74
CA ILE A 96 9.94 19.98 -0.06
C ILE A 96 10.72 19.19 -1.11
N LYS A 97 11.57 19.89 -1.88
CA LYS A 97 12.49 19.26 -2.85
C LYS A 97 13.44 18.28 -2.18
N GLY A 98 13.98 18.67 -1.02
CA GLY A 98 14.80 17.85 -0.15
C GLY A 98 14.18 16.54 0.28
N VAL A 99 12.93 16.56 0.74
CA VAL A 99 12.15 15.37 1.14
C VAL A 99 11.98 14.46 -0.06
N ILE A 100 11.55 14.98 -1.21
CA ILE A 100 11.31 14.15 -2.40
C ILE A 100 12.60 13.47 -2.85
N HIS A 101 13.69 14.23 -3.02
CA HIS A 101 14.98 13.68 -3.46
C HIS A 101 15.52 12.64 -2.47
N SER A 102 15.54 12.98 -1.17
CA SER A 102 16.02 12.08 -0.12
C SER A 102 15.17 10.80 -0.04
N SER A 103 13.86 10.89 -0.29
CA SER A 103 12.97 9.73 -0.29
C SER A 103 13.25 8.77 -1.43
N PHE A 104 13.45 9.29 -2.66
CA PHE A 104 13.84 8.44 -3.79
C PHE A 104 15.21 7.83 -3.58
N GLU A 105 16.17 8.61 -3.10
CA GLU A 105 17.52 8.12 -2.89
C GLU A 105 17.57 7.03 -1.82
N ILE A 106 17.09 7.31 -0.60
CA ILE A 106 17.14 6.32 0.49
C ILE A 106 16.25 5.12 0.18
N GLY A 107 15.04 5.38 -0.33
CA GLY A 107 14.07 4.32 -0.62
C GLY A 107 14.55 3.38 -1.73
N LEU A 108 15.11 3.89 -2.82
CA LEU A 108 15.65 3.04 -3.89
C LEU A 108 16.92 2.32 -3.44
N SER A 109 17.82 2.99 -2.71
CA SER A 109 19.01 2.32 -2.15
C SER A 109 18.62 1.16 -1.24
N LEU A 110 17.66 1.36 -0.32
CA LEU A 110 17.18 0.31 0.56
C LEU A 110 16.51 -0.83 -0.22
N ALA A 111 15.69 -0.52 -1.22
CA ALA A 111 15.06 -1.54 -2.07
C ALA A 111 16.09 -2.37 -2.84
N VAL A 112 17.14 -1.74 -3.39
CA VAL A 112 18.22 -2.44 -4.09
C VAL A 112 19.03 -3.32 -3.13
N ILE A 113 19.38 -2.83 -1.94
CA ILE A 113 20.09 -3.62 -0.91
C ILE A 113 19.28 -4.87 -0.56
N LEU A 114 17.98 -4.69 -0.27
CA LEU A 114 17.09 -5.78 0.08
C LEU A 114 16.86 -6.77 -1.07
N THR A 115 16.85 -6.27 -2.32
CA THR A 115 16.80 -7.11 -3.52
C THR A 115 18.03 -8.02 -3.62
N VAL A 116 19.23 -7.45 -3.45
CA VAL A 116 20.49 -8.21 -3.50
C VAL A 116 20.54 -9.25 -2.39
N ILE A 117 20.15 -8.88 -1.16
CA ILE A 117 20.08 -9.81 -0.02
C ILE A 117 19.14 -10.97 -0.35
N LEU A 118 17.95 -10.70 -0.89
CA LEU A 118 16.98 -11.75 -1.21
C LEU A 118 17.48 -12.68 -2.33
N ILE A 119 18.16 -12.13 -3.35
CA ILE A 119 18.78 -12.93 -4.42
C ILE A 119 19.86 -13.87 -3.85
N ILE A 120 20.74 -13.37 -2.97
CA ILE A 120 21.79 -14.18 -2.33
C ILE A 120 21.17 -15.29 -1.47
N LEU A 121 20.09 -15.00 -0.75
CA LEU A 121 19.40 -15.97 0.10
C LEU A 121 18.54 -16.97 -0.68
N SER A 122 18.19 -16.70 -1.94
CA SER A 122 17.23 -17.49 -2.71
C SER A 122 17.57 -18.99 -2.77
N GLY A 123 18.84 -19.35 -2.97
CA GLY A 123 19.26 -20.75 -3.02
C GLY A 123 19.23 -21.44 -1.65
N SER A 124 19.47 -20.70 -0.56
CA SER A 124 19.31 -21.23 0.80
C SER A 124 17.83 -21.44 1.14
N ILE A 125 16.97 -20.53 0.68
CA ILE A 125 15.52 -20.65 0.83
C ILE A 125 15.00 -21.86 0.06
N GLU A 126 15.42 -22.07 -1.18
CA GLU A 126 15.06 -23.27 -1.97
C GLU A 126 15.43 -24.57 -1.26
N ARG A 127 16.66 -24.69 -0.75
CA ARG A 127 17.09 -25.86 0.02
C ARG A 127 16.31 -26.06 1.31
N PHE A 128 15.94 -24.96 2.00
CA PHE A 128 15.19 -25.03 3.24
C PHE A 128 13.77 -25.54 3.03
N TYR A 129 13.12 -25.16 1.93
CA TYR A 129 11.76 -25.61 1.60
C TYR A 129 11.72 -26.92 0.81
N GLU A 130 12.87 -27.42 0.32
CA GLU A 130 12.96 -28.60 -0.54
C GLU A 130 12.04 -28.51 -1.78
N MET A 131 11.96 -27.31 -2.38
CA MET A 131 11.11 -27.01 -3.54
C MET A 131 11.94 -26.57 -4.75
N ASP A 132 12.26 -27.50 -5.62
CA ASP A 132 13.05 -27.24 -6.83
C ASP A 132 12.45 -26.11 -7.68
N GLY A 133 13.29 -25.17 -8.10
CA GLY A 133 12.88 -24.02 -8.91
C GLY A 133 12.36 -22.82 -8.10
N LEU A 134 12.33 -22.89 -6.77
CA LEU A 134 11.95 -21.74 -5.94
C LEU A 134 12.94 -20.58 -6.06
N SER A 135 14.25 -20.82 -6.19
CA SER A 135 15.25 -19.76 -6.31
C SER A 135 14.99 -18.88 -7.53
N ILE A 136 14.67 -19.46 -8.70
CA ILE A 136 14.39 -18.66 -9.90
C ILE A 136 13.14 -17.81 -9.73
N VAL A 137 12.11 -18.32 -9.05
CA VAL A 137 10.90 -17.55 -8.72
C VAL A 137 11.25 -16.37 -7.81
N ILE A 138 12.04 -16.61 -6.75
CA ILE A 138 12.47 -15.58 -5.81
C ILE A 138 13.30 -14.52 -6.53
N ILE A 139 14.25 -14.91 -7.37
CA ILE A 139 15.12 -13.99 -8.11
C ILE A 139 14.27 -13.08 -9.01
N LEU A 140 13.34 -13.65 -9.78
CA LEU A 140 12.49 -12.85 -10.68
C LEU A 140 11.61 -11.86 -9.90
N PHE A 141 10.98 -12.30 -8.81
CA PHE A 141 10.23 -11.36 -7.97
C PHE A 141 11.12 -10.31 -7.30
N ALA A 142 12.32 -10.70 -6.85
CA ALA A 142 13.26 -9.77 -6.24
C ALA A 142 13.62 -8.63 -7.21
N LEU A 143 13.83 -8.93 -8.50
CA LEU A 143 14.05 -7.92 -9.53
C LEU A 143 12.88 -6.92 -9.66
N GLY A 144 11.67 -7.30 -9.28
CA GLY A 144 10.50 -6.41 -9.23
C GLY A 144 10.49 -5.43 -8.06
N ILE A 145 11.26 -5.67 -7.00
CA ILE A 145 11.21 -4.88 -5.74
C ILE A 145 11.58 -3.40 -5.95
N PRO A 146 12.66 -3.04 -6.66
CA PRO A 146 13.02 -1.64 -6.87
C PRO A 146 11.94 -0.89 -7.66
N PHE A 147 11.33 -1.53 -8.66
CA PHE A 147 10.24 -0.97 -9.46
C PHE A 147 8.97 -0.78 -8.63
N HIS A 148 8.65 -1.76 -7.78
CA HIS A 148 7.53 -1.65 -6.85
C HIS A 148 7.72 -0.46 -5.91
N ASN A 149 8.92 -0.34 -5.32
CA ASN A 149 9.23 0.76 -4.40
C ASN A 149 9.21 2.13 -5.10
N LEU A 150 9.60 2.20 -6.37
CA LEU A 150 9.56 3.44 -7.15
C LEU A 150 8.14 4.00 -7.23
N PHE A 151 7.16 3.21 -7.67
CA PHE A 151 5.80 3.72 -7.80
C PHE A 151 5.14 3.99 -6.45
N THR A 152 5.48 3.25 -5.38
CA THR A 152 4.95 3.54 -4.04
C THR A 152 5.48 4.84 -3.47
N ILE A 153 6.78 5.14 -3.62
CA ILE A 153 7.35 6.44 -3.25
C ILE A 153 6.63 7.57 -3.99
N VAL A 154 6.40 7.42 -5.30
CA VAL A 154 5.59 8.38 -6.08
C VAL A 154 4.22 8.58 -5.42
N THR A 155 3.52 7.51 -5.07
CA THR A 155 2.21 7.63 -4.42
C THR A 155 2.27 8.33 -3.06
N HIS A 156 3.32 8.09 -2.25
CA HIS A 156 3.52 8.74 -0.95
C HIS A 156 3.81 10.23 -1.11
N VAL A 157 4.57 10.61 -2.13
CA VAL A 157 4.79 12.02 -2.47
C VAL A 157 3.46 12.69 -2.78
N PHE A 158 2.66 12.17 -3.70
CA PHE A 158 1.36 12.75 -4.04
C PHE A 158 0.38 12.79 -2.86
N ARG A 159 0.39 11.78 -1.98
CA ARG A 159 -0.36 11.82 -0.72
C ARG A 159 0.06 12.98 0.18
N GLY A 160 1.34 13.32 0.23
CA GLY A 160 1.85 14.51 0.93
C GLY A 160 1.35 15.84 0.36
N PHE A 161 0.87 15.84 -0.89
CA PHE A 161 0.20 16.98 -1.54
C PHE A 161 -1.34 16.89 -1.49
N ASP A 162 -1.90 16.02 -0.66
CA ASP A 162 -3.34 15.71 -0.56
C ASP A 162 -3.98 15.17 -1.86
N ASP A 163 -3.19 14.62 -2.78
CA ASP A 163 -3.71 13.94 -3.97
C ASP A 163 -3.72 12.42 -3.76
N ALA A 164 -4.91 11.89 -3.48
CA ALA A 164 -5.12 10.46 -3.28
C ALA A 164 -5.26 9.66 -4.58
N LYS A 165 -5.45 10.32 -5.74
CA LYS A 165 -5.68 9.62 -7.02
C LYS A 165 -4.50 8.73 -7.41
N PRO A 166 -3.22 9.17 -7.30
CA PRO A 166 -2.08 8.34 -7.67
C PRO A 166 -1.97 7.08 -6.81
N SER A 167 -2.35 7.11 -5.53
CA SER A 167 -2.42 5.91 -4.69
C SER A 167 -3.42 4.89 -5.22
N VAL A 168 -4.60 5.34 -5.66
CA VAL A 168 -5.59 4.44 -6.25
C VAL A 168 -5.10 3.86 -7.57
N TYR A 169 -4.58 4.70 -8.47
CA TYR A 169 -4.13 4.23 -9.78
C TYR A 169 -2.91 3.32 -9.68
N PHE A 170 -1.84 3.75 -9.01
CA PHE A 170 -0.55 3.04 -9.04
C PHE A 170 -0.42 1.94 -7.99
N THR A 171 -1.27 1.89 -6.96
CA THR A 171 -1.23 0.80 -5.96
C THR A 171 -2.33 -0.22 -6.17
N ASN A 172 -3.56 0.22 -6.52
CA ASN A 172 -4.72 -0.68 -6.53
C ASN A 172 -5.12 -1.17 -7.93
N ILE A 173 -5.06 -0.28 -8.95
CA ILE A 173 -5.65 -0.56 -10.26
C ILE A 173 -4.58 -1.00 -11.28
N LEU A 174 -3.58 -0.16 -11.52
CA LEU A 174 -2.64 -0.30 -12.64
C LEU A 174 -1.74 -1.53 -12.52
N PRO A 175 -1.11 -1.86 -11.37
CA PRO A 175 -0.27 -3.06 -11.26
C PRO A 175 -1.06 -4.35 -11.51
N GLY A 176 -2.30 -4.42 -11.05
CA GLY A 176 -3.15 -5.58 -11.26
C GLY A 176 -3.75 -5.63 -12.66
N GLY A 177 -4.16 -4.49 -13.22
CA GLY A 177 -4.71 -4.38 -14.56
C GLY A 177 -3.67 -4.67 -15.66
N MET A 178 -2.46 -4.11 -15.54
CA MET A 178 -1.35 -4.43 -16.43
C MET A 178 -0.99 -5.92 -16.35
N ARG A 179 -1.06 -6.51 -15.16
CA ARG A 179 -0.81 -7.94 -14.97
C ARG A 179 -1.87 -8.80 -15.65
N ILE A 180 -3.16 -8.49 -15.52
CA ILE A 180 -4.22 -9.21 -16.25
C ILE A 180 -3.95 -9.15 -17.76
N PHE A 181 -3.68 -7.96 -18.30
CA PHE A 181 -3.40 -7.78 -19.72
C PHE A 181 -2.23 -8.66 -20.20
N LEU A 182 -1.10 -8.64 -19.47
CA LEU A 182 0.07 -9.43 -19.82
C LEU A 182 -0.13 -10.94 -19.60
N LEU A 183 -0.82 -11.35 -18.53
CA LEU A 183 -1.13 -12.76 -18.28
C LEU A 183 -2.03 -13.33 -19.37
N LEU A 184 -3.05 -12.61 -19.81
CA LEU A 184 -3.90 -13.05 -20.92
C LEU A 184 -3.10 -13.22 -22.21
N ALA A 185 -2.18 -12.30 -22.52
CA ALA A 185 -1.30 -12.43 -23.68
C ALA A 185 -0.40 -13.68 -23.58
N VAL A 186 0.17 -13.95 -22.40
CA VAL A 186 1.00 -15.13 -22.16
C VAL A 186 0.21 -16.44 -22.28
N VAL A 187 -1.00 -16.48 -21.72
CA VAL A 187 -1.87 -17.67 -21.75
C VAL A 187 -2.26 -18.04 -23.18
N LEU A 188 -2.41 -17.05 -24.08
CA LEU A 188 -2.69 -17.28 -25.50
C LEU A 188 -1.50 -17.82 -26.30
N LEU A 189 -0.26 -17.55 -25.88
CA LEU A 189 0.96 -17.96 -26.56
C LEU A 189 1.51 -19.29 -26.02
N SER A 190 1.79 -19.32 -24.71
CA SER A 190 2.19 -20.52 -23.97
C SER A 190 2.23 -20.23 -22.46
N ALA A 191 1.36 -20.89 -21.71
CA ALA A 191 1.33 -20.80 -20.26
C ALA A 191 2.47 -21.64 -19.66
N SER A 192 3.63 -21.02 -19.45
CA SER A 192 4.73 -21.58 -18.67
C SER A 192 4.96 -20.76 -17.40
N LEU A 193 5.52 -21.38 -16.36
CA LEU A 193 5.90 -20.69 -15.12
C LEU A 193 6.76 -19.45 -15.40
N MET A 194 7.77 -19.60 -16.27
CA MET A 194 8.67 -18.51 -16.66
C MET A 194 7.92 -17.34 -17.30
N ASN A 195 7.05 -17.62 -18.27
CA ASN A 195 6.31 -16.56 -18.97
C ASN A 195 5.36 -15.80 -18.02
N ILE A 196 4.74 -16.50 -17.08
CA ILE A 196 3.86 -15.90 -16.07
C ILE A 196 4.65 -15.02 -15.10
N LEU A 197 5.84 -15.46 -14.65
CA LEU A 197 6.71 -14.67 -13.80
C LEU A 197 7.21 -13.42 -14.51
N VAL A 198 7.64 -13.55 -15.77
CA VAL A 198 8.05 -12.41 -16.61
C VAL A 198 6.89 -11.44 -16.77
N ALA A 199 5.69 -11.90 -17.11
CA ALA A 199 4.50 -11.05 -17.20
C ALA A 199 4.20 -10.31 -15.89
N TYR A 200 4.37 -10.97 -14.74
CA TYR A 200 4.18 -10.37 -13.43
C TYR A 200 5.17 -9.25 -13.17
N VAL A 201 6.48 -9.52 -13.35
CA VAL A 201 7.55 -8.54 -13.10
C VAL A 201 7.48 -7.40 -14.12
N SER A 202 7.17 -7.69 -15.39
CA SER A 202 6.94 -6.68 -16.42
C SER A 202 5.74 -5.79 -16.11
N ALA A 203 4.67 -6.31 -15.49
CA ALA A 203 3.54 -5.47 -15.05
C ALA A 203 3.98 -4.48 -13.95
N ILE A 204 4.80 -4.92 -13.00
CA ILE A 204 5.37 -4.05 -11.95
C ILE A 204 6.27 -2.99 -12.59
N ALA A 205 7.20 -3.40 -13.45
CA ALA A 205 8.13 -2.50 -14.13
C ALA A 205 7.39 -1.48 -15.02
N GLY A 206 6.39 -1.93 -15.78
CA GLY A 206 5.54 -1.05 -16.59
C GLY A 206 4.76 -0.05 -15.76
N THR A 207 4.24 -0.48 -14.59
CA THR A 207 3.59 0.43 -13.64
C THR A 207 4.57 1.47 -13.10
N ALA A 208 5.80 1.05 -12.78
CA ALA A 208 6.87 1.94 -12.32
C ALA A 208 7.24 2.98 -13.39
N VAL A 209 7.35 2.59 -14.65
CA VAL A 209 7.58 3.50 -15.79
C VAL A 209 6.44 4.52 -15.89
N LEU A 210 5.18 4.07 -15.86
CA LEU A 210 4.02 4.97 -15.94
C LEU A 210 3.96 5.93 -14.73
N ALA A 211 4.30 5.46 -13.53
CA ALA A 211 4.38 6.30 -12.34
C ALA A 211 5.51 7.34 -12.44
N GLY A 212 6.68 6.94 -12.96
CA GLY A 212 7.80 7.84 -13.23
C GLY A 212 7.44 8.92 -14.25
N LEU A 213 6.81 8.54 -15.37
CA LEU A 213 6.33 9.49 -16.39
C LEU A 213 5.28 10.45 -15.83
N TYR A 214 4.34 9.93 -15.02
CA TYR A 214 3.34 10.76 -14.35
C TYR A 214 3.99 11.76 -13.38
N PHE A 215 4.96 11.30 -12.59
CA PHE A 215 5.72 12.15 -11.68
C PHE A 215 6.49 13.23 -12.44
N MET A 216 7.21 12.88 -13.51
CA MET A 216 7.96 13.85 -14.34
C MET A 216 7.04 14.93 -14.93
N ARG A 217 5.84 14.56 -15.42
CA ARG A 217 4.86 15.51 -15.96
C ARG A 217 4.30 16.46 -14.91
N LYS A 218 4.23 16.05 -13.66
CA LYS A 218 3.71 16.86 -12.55
C LYS A 218 4.81 17.52 -11.71
N LYS A 219 6.07 17.17 -11.93
CA LYS A 219 7.21 17.65 -11.15
C LYS A 219 7.27 19.17 -11.06
N SER A 220 7.07 19.88 -12.16
CA SER A 220 7.10 21.36 -12.19
C SER A 220 6.02 22.02 -11.33
N THR A 221 4.90 21.32 -11.08
CA THR A 221 3.84 21.80 -10.19
C THR A 221 4.10 21.48 -8.72
N LEU A 222 5.01 20.53 -8.44
CA LEU A 222 5.29 20.04 -7.09
C LEU A 222 6.61 20.60 -6.52
N ILE A 223 7.56 20.92 -7.39
CA ILE A 223 8.93 21.30 -7.05
C ILE A 223 9.22 22.65 -7.72
N GLN A 224 9.55 23.64 -6.91
CA GLN A 224 10.08 24.92 -7.39
C GLN A 224 11.58 24.78 -7.73
N ASP A 225 12.04 25.56 -8.69
CA ASP A 225 13.47 25.63 -9.03
C ASP A 225 14.25 26.33 -7.90
N GLY A 226 15.46 25.83 -7.60
CA GLY A 226 16.26 26.28 -6.47
C GLY A 226 17.12 25.19 -5.84
N ALA A 227 17.83 25.53 -4.77
CA ALA A 227 18.62 24.58 -3.99
C ALA A 227 17.71 23.58 -3.25
N SER A 228 18.25 22.41 -2.90
CA SER A 228 17.54 21.44 -2.07
C SER A 228 18.29 21.23 -0.77
N ILE A 229 17.60 21.36 0.36
CA ILE A 229 18.16 21.01 1.67
C ILE A 229 17.92 19.53 1.90
N SER A 230 18.97 18.74 2.06
CA SER A 230 18.87 17.30 2.33
C SER A 230 18.03 17.04 3.59
N MET A 231 17.10 16.09 3.49
CA MET A 231 16.19 15.69 4.58
C MET A 231 16.42 14.24 5.00
N ARG A 232 17.59 13.69 4.66
CA ARG A 232 17.91 12.27 4.88
C ARG A 232 17.86 11.89 6.34
N LYS A 233 18.49 12.69 7.21
CA LYS A 233 18.61 12.38 8.63
C LYS A 233 17.24 12.36 9.30
N GLU A 234 16.41 13.35 8.99
CA GLU A 234 15.06 13.52 9.49
C GLU A 234 14.15 12.37 9.03
N LEU A 235 14.23 12.01 7.74
CA LEU A 235 13.47 10.89 7.20
C LEU A 235 13.87 9.57 7.84
N ILE A 236 15.17 9.27 7.95
CA ILE A 236 15.65 8.02 8.56
C ILE A 236 15.30 7.97 10.04
N THR A 237 15.57 9.04 10.80
CA THR A 237 15.32 9.08 12.25
C THR A 237 13.83 8.93 12.57
N PHE A 238 12.95 9.47 11.73
CA PHE A 238 11.51 9.30 11.89
C PHE A 238 11.01 7.93 11.39
N SER A 239 11.61 7.39 10.33
CA SER A 239 11.19 6.13 9.73
C SER A 239 11.69 4.90 10.51
N LEU A 240 12.84 4.99 11.20
CA LEU A 240 13.43 3.88 11.95
C LEU A 240 12.53 3.33 13.09
N PRO A 241 11.95 4.15 13.98
CA PRO A 241 11.03 3.62 15.00
C PRO A 241 9.75 3.06 14.36
N LEU A 242 9.26 3.68 13.28
CA LEU A 242 8.11 3.18 12.53
C LEU A 242 8.39 1.88 11.79
N PHE A 243 9.63 1.64 11.38
CA PHE A 243 10.05 0.35 10.87
C PHE A 243 9.90 -0.72 11.95
N GLY A 244 10.34 -0.43 13.18
CA GLY A 244 10.13 -1.32 14.32
C GLY A 244 8.65 -1.63 14.57
N THR A 245 7.76 -0.64 14.48
CA THR A 245 6.31 -0.88 14.65
C THR A 245 5.73 -1.76 13.54
N VAL A 246 6.16 -1.60 12.29
CA VAL A 246 5.71 -2.45 11.17
C VAL A 246 6.22 -3.88 11.32
N VAL A 247 7.49 -4.07 11.69
CA VAL A 247 8.05 -5.41 11.93
C VAL A 247 7.32 -6.10 13.08
N LEU A 248 7.09 -5.41 14.20
CA LEU A 248 6.33 -5.95 15.33
C LEU A 248 4.88 -6.29 14.94
N ALA A 249 4.20 -5.42 14.19
CA ALA A 249 2.85 -5.70 13.70
C ALA A 249 2.81 -6.91 12.75
N GLN A 250 3.84 -7.09 11.94
CA GLN A 250 3.94 -8.24 11.04
C GLN A 250 4.25 -9.53 11.80
N LEU A 251 5.14 -9.46 12.81
CA LEU A 251 5.38 -10.56 13.74
C LEU A 251 4.08 -10.97 14.42
N MET A 252 3.31 -10.02 14.96
CA MET A 252 2.00 -10.31 15.58
C MET A 252 1.05 -11.05 14.62
N LYS A 253 1.01 -10.68 13.33
CA LYS A 253 0.19 -11.39 12.33
C LYS A 253 0.68 -12.80 12.04
N TRP A 254 1.98 -13.04 12.11
CA TRP A 254 2.56 -14.35 11.84
C TRP A 254 2.70 -15.21 13.09
N THR A 255 2.62 -14.64 14.29
CA THR A 255 2.72 -15.37 15.56
C THR A 255 1.76 -16.56 15.56
N ASP A 256 0.51 -16.38 15.15
CA ASP A 256 -0.48 -17.45 15.11
C ASP A 256 -0.06 -18.59 14.18
N VAL A 257 0.45 -18.26 12.99
CA VAL A 257 0.94 -19.24 12.01
C VAL A 257 2.21 -19.94 12.51
N LEU A 258 3.14 -19.19 13.12
CA LEU A 258 4.40 -19.72 13.67
C LEU A 258 4.14 -20.64 14.86
N MET A 259 3.21 -20.25 15.75
CA MET A 259 2.80 -21.09 16.87
C MET A 259 2.09 -22.35 16.40
N LEU A 260 1.13 -22.26 15.46
CA LEU A 260 0.48 -23.44 14.89
C LEU A 260 1.49 -24.36 14.18
N GLY A 261 2.46 -23.79 13.47
CA GLY A 261 3.54 -24.56 12.83
C GLY A 261 4.41 -25.35 13.82
N TYR A 262 4.53 -24.88 15.07
CA TYR A 262 5.25 -25.59 16.13
C TYR A 262 4.36 -26.57 16.92
N PHE A 263 3.12 -26.19 17.22
CA PHE A 263 2.23 -26.93 18.12
C PHE A 263 1.25 -27.88 17.42
N THR A 264 1.08 -27.79 16.10
CA THR A 264 0.09 -28.59 15.35
C THR A 264 0.65 -29.14 14.04
N SER A 265 -0.10 -30.05 13.41
CA SER A 265 0.28 -30.62 12.12
C SER A 265 0.18 -29.58 10.98
N ALA A 266 0.96 -29.82 9.92
CA ALA A 266 0.93 -28.99 8.72
C ALA A 266 -0.48 -28.84 8.10
N ASP A 267 -1.35 -29.85 8.24
CA ASP A 267 -2.74 -29.79 7.76
C ASP A 267 -3.55 -28.69 8.47
N VAL A 268 -3.39 -28.54 9.79
CA VAL A 268 -4.10 -27.53 10.58
C VAL A 268 -3.62 -26.12 10.22
N VAL A 269 -2.30 -25.97 10.05
CA VAL A 269 -1.68 -24.71 9.58
C VAL A 269 -2.18 -24.33 8.18
N GLY A 270 -2.34 -25.33 7.30
CA GLY A 270 -2.86 -25.16 5.94
C GLY A 270 -4.32 -24.69 5.93
N LEU A 271 -5.18 -25.31 6.74
CA LEU A 271 -6.58 -24.88 6.90
C LEU A 271 -6.67 -23.45 7.44
N TYR A 272 -5.87 -23.11 8.45
CA TYR A 272 -5.83 -21.78 9.03
C TYR A 272 -5.37 -20.71 8.02
N ASN A 273 -4.29 -20.96 7.28
CA ASN A 273 -3.80 -20.03 6.26
C ASN A 273 -4.73 -19.90 5.04
N GLY A 274 -5.55 -20.92 4.75
CA GLY A 274 -6.62 -20.83 3.76
C GLY A 274 -7.74 -19.87 4.18
N ALA A 275 -8.04 -19.82 5.48
CA ALA A 275 -9.11 -18.98 6.03
C ALA A 275 -8.68 -17.52 6.27
N ILE A 276 -7.42 -17.25 6.68
CA ILE A 276 -6.92 -15.89 7.01
C ILE A 276 -7.27 -14.85 5.94
N PRO A 277 -7.00 -15.08 4.63
CA PRO A 277 -7.28 -14.08 3.60
C PRO A 277 -8.76 -13.70 3.53
N ILE A 278 -9.66 -14.66 3.78
CA ILE A 278 -11.11 -14.43 3.80
C ILE A 278 -11.47 -13.57 5.01
N CYS A 279 -10.95 -13.91 6.19
CA CYS A 279 -11.15 -13.14 7.42
C CYS A 279 -10.64 -11.69 7.30
N SER A 280 -9.59 -11.46 6.51
CA SER A 280 -9.01 -10.12 6.30
C SER A 280 -9.97 -9.14 5.61
N TYR A 281 -11.05 -9.62 5.00
CA TYR A 281 -12.08 -8.78 4.39
C TYR A 281 -13.15 -8.28 5.37
N ILE A 282 -13.32 -8.93 6.54
CA ILE A 282 -14.30 -8.53 7.56
C ILE A 282 -14.14 -7.05 8.00
N PRO A 283 -12.92 -6.55 8.32
CA PRO A 283 -12.75 -5.16 8.77
C PRO A 283 -12.83 -4.12 7.64
N ILE A 284 -13.14 -4.49 6.40
CA ILE A 284 -13.15 -3.54 5.27
C ILE A 284 -14.15 -2.41 5.48
N PHE A 285 -15.34 -2.72 5.97
CA PHE A 285 -16.40 -1.74 6.16
C PHE A 285 -16.07 -0.76 7.29
N LEU A 286 -15.50 -1.29 8.39
CA LEU A 286 -14.98 -0.48 9.49
C LEU A 286 -13.87 0.46 9.05
N SER A 287 -12.91 -0.03 8.25
CA SER A 287 -11.80 0.79 7.73
C SER A 287 -12.30 1.91 6.83
N SER A 288 -13.35 1.63 6.05
CA SER A 288 -13.93 2.56 5.08
C SER A 288 -14.73 3.68 5.75
N THR A 289 -15.52 3.33 6.76
CA THR A 289 -16.27 4.30 7.56
C THR A 289 -15.33 5.19 8.37
N GLY A 290 -14.26 4.63 8.94
CA GLY A 290 -13.24 5.38 9.69
C GLY A 290 -12.66 6.58 8.94
N PHE A 291 -12.50 6.47 7.61
CA PHE A 291 -11.96 7.54 6.78
C PHE A 291 -12.87 8.78 6.72
N ILE A 292 -14.18 8.58 6.62
CA ILE A 292 -15.18 9.67 6.56
C ILE A 292 -15.52 10.14 7.98
N PHE A 293 -15.45 9.22 8.94
CA PHE A 293 -15.87 9.44 10.31
C PHE A 293 -15.03 10.47 11.07
N ILE A 294 -13.70 10.31 11.04
CA ILE A 294 -12.77 11.19 11.78
C ILE A 294 -12.97 12.66 11.39
N PRO A 295 -12.98 13.05 10.09
CA PRO A 295 -13.23 14.42 9.69
C PRO A 295 -14.58 14.95 10.19
N VAL A 296 -15.66 14.19 9.95
CA VAL A 296 -17.03 14.62 10.32
C VAL A 296 -17.14 14.86 11.82
N LEU A 297 -16.57 13.97 12.65
CA LEU A 297 -16.51 14.16 14.09
C LEU A 297 -15.72 15.41 14.47
N SER A 298 -14.55 15.64 13.88
CA SER A 298 -13.73 16.84 14.16
C SER A 298 -14.48 18.14 13.86
N MET A 299 -15.28 18.19 12.79
CA MET A 299 -16.12 19.35 12.47
C MET A 299 -17.28 19.55 13.44
N LEU A 300 -18.01 18.48 13.78
CA LEU A 300 -19.12 18.57 14.73
C LEU A 300 -18.59 19.00 16.11
N TYR A 301 -17.41 18.52 16.49
CA TYR A 301 -16.72 18.94 17.70
C TYR A 301 -16.32 20.42 17.67
N SER A 302 -15.72 20.89 16.57
CA SER A 302 -15.30 22.29 16.44
C SER A 302 -16.48 23.28 16.48
N LYS A 303 -17.67 22.84 16.03
CA LYS A 303 -18.93 23.62 16.08
C LYS A 303 -19.67 23.50 17.42
N GLY A 304 -19.13 22.78 18.41
CA GLY A 304 -19.81 22.50 19.68
C GLY A 304 -21.06 21.63 19.55
N GLN A 305 -21.29 21.01 18.39
CA GLN A 305 -22.49 20.22 18.06
C GLN A 305 -22.40 18.79 18.61
N LEU A 306 -22.20 18.64 19.92
CA LEU A 306 -21.98 17.34 20.57
C LEU A 306 -23.16 16.36 20.44
N SER A 307 -24.39 16.87 20.35
CA SER A 307 -25.59 16.04 20.15
C SER A 307 -25.58 15.37 18.76
N GLU A 308 -25.30 16.14 17.71
CA GLU A 308 -25.19 15.62 16.34
C GLU A 308 -23.96 14.73 16.17
N MET A 309 -22.86 15.04 16.89
CA MET A 309 -21.70 14.17 17.00
C MET A 309 -22.06 12.79 17.55
N LYS A 310 -22.84 12.73 18.65
CA LYS A 310 -23.30 11.48 19.27
C LYS A 310 -24.26 10.71 18.37
N LYS A 311 -25.19 11.39 17.68
CA LYS A 311 -26.06 10.75 16.67
C LYS A 311 -25.24 10.15 15.53
N THR A 312 -24.31 10.91 14.97
CA THR A 312 -23.45 10.47 13.87
C THR A 312 -22.61 9.26 14.27
N TYR A 313 -22.03 9.28 15.47
CA TYR A 313 -21.35 8.12 16.07
C TYR A 313 -22.28 6.90 16.15
N SER A 314 -23.48 7.05 16.69
CA SER A 314 -24.42 5.94 16.84
C SER A 314 -24.87 5.36 15.50
N ILE A 315 -25.15 6.22 14.51
CA ILE A 315 -25.55 5.79 13.16
C ILE A 315 -24.41 5.00 12.52
N ILE A 316 -23.20 5.54 12.48
CA ILE A 316 -22.07 4.89 11.82
C ILE A 316 -21.75 3.55 12.50
N THR A 317 -21.74 3.51 13.83
CA THR A 317 -21.53 2.26 14.57
C THR A 317 -22.61 1.22 14.27
N LYS A 318 -23.89 1.61 14.21
CA LYS A 318 -24.99 0.69 13.85
C LYS A 318 -24.84 0.15 12.43
N TRP A 319 -24.54 1.02 11.47
CA TRP A 319 -24.35 0.60 10.07
C TRP A 319 -23.14 -0.33 9.94
N THR A 320 -22.02 0.01 10.57
CA THR A 320 -20.84 -0.85 10.59
C THR A 320 -21.13 -2.20 11.21
N PHE A 321 -21.83 -2.24 12.35
CA PHE A 321 -22.24 -3.49 12.97
C PHE A 321 -23.18 -4.30 12.09
N SER A 322 -24.23 -3.69 11.52
CA SER A 322 -25.22 -4.37 10.69
C SER A 322 -24.63 -4.97 9.41
N VAL A 323 -23.59 -4.37 8.84
CA VAL A 323 -22.91 -4.89 7.64
C VAL A 323 -21.83 -5.91 8.00
N THR A 324 -21.05 -5.67 9.06
CA THR A 324 -19.96 -6.55 9.47
C THR A 324 -20.46 -7.82 10.15
N LEU A 325 -21.57 -7.79 10.89
CA LEU A 325 -22.08 -8.96 11.62
C LEU A 325 -22.46 -10.13 10.69
N PRO A 326 -23.21 -9.96 9.59
CA PRO A 326 -23.51 -11.07 8.67
C PRO A 326 -22.30 -11.58 7.90
N LEU A 327 -21.26 -10.75 7.73
CA LEU A 327 -19.98 -11.17 7.13
C LEU A 327 -19.12 -11.97 8.10
N PHE A 328 -19.33 -11.78 9.40
CA PHE A 328 -18.61 -12.46 10.47
C PHE A 328 -19.23 -13.83 10.82
N LEU A 329 -20.56 -13.93 10.80
CA LEU A 329 -21.32 -15.17 11.04
C LEU A 329 -21.24 -16.13 9.85
#